data_AF-A0A2V9PHT4-F1
#
_entry.id   AF-A0A2V9PHT4-F1
#
_cell.length_a   1.000
_cell.length_b   1.000
_cell.length_c   1.000
_cell.angle_alpha   90.00
_cell.angle_beta   90.00
_cell.angle_gamma   90.00
#
_symmetry.space_group_name_H-M   'P 1'
#
loop_
_entity.id
_entity.type
_entity.pdbx_description
1 polymer ?
#
loop_
_entity_poly.entity_id
_entity_poly.type
_entity_poly.pdbx_seq_one_letter_code
_entity_poly.pdbx_strand_id
1 'polypeptide(L)'
;MKPTRLPLANPQKWNKYAYVLNNPHALVDPNGMEEVTIQANAFIQKANVGYGSFSFRGDNRGFSSDMKTGAEHSRVSVTVRIETDPAKNHGNPMIGKPEVNVGTTHFNLTGSEKPSTGPQMPQVTATQDKSGNVNVNIQESLRNPFTPPGSGSIKADVNITVNQDATKAEVSGPISSSPSWEANFSVDGGASQNVPLQSEPSGTFGFALGLQTPNNVDQKVDLPPPPPPEEEKQ
;
A
#
# COMPACT_ATOMS: atom_id res chain seq x y z
N MET A 1 25.00 30.70 16.55
CA MET A 1 24.09 29.80 15.83
C MET A 1 24.90 28.63 15.29
N LYS A 2 24.62 27.39 15.68
CA LYS A 2 25.26 26.19 15.09
C LYS A 2 24.47 25.81 13.83
N PRO A 3 25.12 25.60 12.66
CA PRO A 3 24.41 25.14 11.48
C PRO A 3 23.98 23.68 11.65
N THR A 4 22.70 23.41 11.45
CA THR A 4 22.12 22.07 11.40
C THR A 4 22.64 21.37 10.14
N ARG A 5 23.45 20.32 10.31
CA ARG A 5 23.86 19.46 9.20
C ARG A 5 22.66 18.62 8.78
N LEU A 6 22.15 18.83 7.57
CA LEU A 6 21.27 17.86 6.92
C LEU A 6 22.06 16.54 6.81
N PRO A 7 21.49 15.38 7.14
CA PRO A 7 22.16 14.11 6.89
C PRO A 7 22.44 14.03 5.39
N LEU A 8 23.73 13.97 5.02
CA LEU A 8 24.14 13.75 3.63
C LEU A 8 23.52 12.42 3.20
N ALA A 9 22.60 12.46 2.25
CA ALA A 9 22.20 11.27 1.51
C ALA A 9 23.48 10.62 0.97
N ASN A 10 23.65 9.31 1.16
CA ASN A 10 24.80 8.61 0.61
C ASN A 10 24.72 8.69 -0.92
N PRO A 11 25.61 9.43 -1.61
CA PRO A 11 25.52 9.62 -3.05
C PRO A 11 25.65 8.30 -3.82
N GLN A 12 26.20 7.25 -3.20
CA GLN A 12 26.25 5.90 -3.76
C GLN A 12 24.86 5.26 -3.90
N LYS A 13 23.87 5.64 -3.05
CA LYS A 13 22.48 5.17 -3.20
C LYS A 13 21.80 5.72 -4.46
N TRP A 14 22.32 6.80 -5.04
CA TRP A 14 21.80 7.35 -6.29
C TRP A 14 22.51 6.80 -7.52
N ASN A 15 23.61 6.08 -7.30
CA ASN A 15 24.32 5.41 -8.36
C ASN A 15 23.77 3.99 -8.52
N LYS A 16 22.89 3.79 -9.50
CA LYS A 16 22.36 2.46 -9.88
C LYS A 16 23.46 1.47 -10.29
N TYR A 17 24.69 1.96 -10.54
CA TYR A 17 25.86 1.15 -10.89
C TYR A 17 26.81 0.90 -9.70
N ALA A 18 26.50 1.39 -8.50
CA ALA A 18 27.35 1.15 -7.33
C ALA A 18 27.16 -0.30 -6.85
N TYR A 19 28.02 -1.20 -7.33
CA TYR A 19 28.04 -2.59 -6.86
C TYR A 19 28.43 -2.61 -5.38
N VAL A 20 27.45 -2.94 -4.55
CA VAL A 20 27.60 -3.13 -3.11
C VAL A 20 28.23 -1.94 -2.37
N LEU A 21 27.82 -0.72 -2.74
CA LEU A 21 28.36 0.54 -2.19
C LEU A 21 29.91 0.62 -2.26
N ASN A 22 30.50 0.05 -3.30
CA ASN A 22 31.94 -0.10 -3.51
C ASN A 22 32.67 -0.95 -2.44
N ASN A 23 31.96 -1.86 -1.75
CA ASN A 23 32.57 -2.78 -0.80
C ASN A 23 32.30 -4.26 -1.13
N PRO A 24 32.78 -4.76 -2.29
CA PRO A 24 32.55 -6.13 -2.73
C PRO A 24 33.26 -7.20 -1.88
N HIS A 25 34.14 -6.78 -0.96
CA HIS A 25 34.95 -7.67 -0.14
C HIS A 25 34.27 -8.03 1.20
N ALA A 26 33.35 -7.18 1.66
CA ALA A 26 32.57 -7.41 2.88
C ALA A 26 31.10 -7.74 2.59
N LEU A 27 30.63 -7.44 1.39
CA LEU A 27 29.24 -7.55 1.00
C LEU A 27 29.20 -8.15 -0.42
N VAL A 28 28.44 -9.22 -0.58
CA VAL A 28 28.14 -9.84 -1.88
C VAL A 28 26.64 -9.64 -2.07
N ASP A 29 26.23 -9.09 -3.22
CA ASP A 29 24.82 -9.05 -3.61
C ASP A 29 24.61 -10.08 -4.73
N PRO A 30 24.54 -11.40 -4.40
CA PRO A 30 24.53 -12.45 -5.41
C PRO A 30 23.24 -12.46 -6.26
N ASN A 31 22.20 -11.73 -5.83
CA ASN A 31 20.85 -11.76 -6.43
C ASN A 31 20.27 -10.36 -6.76
N GLY A 32 20.86 -9.25 -6.28
CA GLY A 32 20.33 -7.90 -6.45
C GLY A 32 19.22 -7.54 -5.45
N MET A 33 19.41 -7.78 -4.14
CA MET A 33 18.35 -7.66 -3.12
C MET A 33 17.67 -6.27 -3.08
N GLU A 34 16.35 -6.30 -2.89
CA GLU A 34 15.36 -5.47 -3.58
C GLU A 34 14.62 -4.49 -2.66
N GLU A 35 14.53 -3.23 -3.09
CA GLU A 35 13.54 -2.33 -2.52
C GLU A 35 12.16 -2.71 -3.09
N VAL A 36 11.20 -3.06 -2.23
CA VAL A 36 9.82 -3.37 -2.67
C VAL A 36 8.91 -2.21 -2.30
N THR A 37 8.18 -1.68 -3.28
CA THR A 37 7.09 -0.75 -3.06
C THR A 37 5.80 -1.52 -2.94
N ILE A 38 5.10 -1.33 -1.83
CA ILE A 38 3.80 -1.94 -1.54
C ILE A 38 2.79 -0.80 -1.51
N GLN A 39 1.66 -0.96 -2.21
CA GLN A 39 0.52 -0.06 -2.13
C GLN A 39 -0.74 -0.85 -1.76
N ALA A 40 -1.40 -0.48 -0.68
CA ALA A 40 -2.71 -0.99 -0.31
C ALA A 40 -3.78 0.07 -0.60
N ASN A 41 -4.83 -0.32 -1.32
CA ASN A 41 -5.91 0.59 -1.73
C ASN A 41 -7.27 0.06 -1.28
N ALA A 42 -8.10 0.95 -0.74
CA ALA A 42 -9.55 0.77 -0.60
C ALA A 42 -10.26 1.66 -1.62
N PHE A 43 -11.12 1.10 -2.46
CA PHE A 43 -11.80 1.85 -3.53
C PHE A 43 -13.20 1.32 -3.82
N ILE A 44 -14.07 2.20 -4.30
CA ILE A 44 -15.44 1.90 -4.69
C ILE A 44 -15.49 1.72 -6.20
N GLN A 45 -15.78 0.50 -6.66
CA GLN A 45 -15.73 0.16 -8.09
C GLN A 45 -16.78 0.93 -8.90
N LYS A 46 -17.93 1.22 -8.29
CA LYS A 46 -19.05 1.91 -8.95
C LYS A 46 -18.84 3.42 -9.01
N ALA A 47 -19.48 4.07 -9.97
CA ALA A 47 -19.55 5.54 -10.00
C ALA A 47 -20.26 6.14 -8.79
N ASN A 48 -21.25 5.44 -8.23
CA ASN A 48 -22.02 5.90 -7.08
C ASN A 48 -22.42 4.73 -6.18
N VAL A 49 -22.50 4.99 -4.87
CA VAL A 49 -23.07 4.07 -3.87
C VAL A 49 -24.14 4.78 -3.05
N GLY A 50 -25.32 4.16 -2.90
CA GLY A 50 -26.47 4.77 -2.24
C GLY A 50 -27.77 4.56 -3.02
N TYR A 51 -28.78 5.39 -2.77
CA TYR A 51 -30.07 5.32 -3.46
C TYR A 51 -30.48 6.70 -4.00
N GLY A 52 -30.64 6.80 -5.32
CA GLY A 52 -30.99 8.06 -5.99
C GLY A 52 -30.04 9.20 -5.62
N SER A 53 -30.60 10.37 -5.30
CA SER A 53 -29.82 11.54 -4.86
C SER A 53 -29.15 11.33 -3.50
N PHE A 54 -29.62 10.39 -2.66
CA PHE A 54 -28.96 10.00 -1.40
C PHE A 54 -27.85 8.98 -1.68
N SER A 55 -26.86 9.41 -2.46
CA SER A 55 -25.70 8.60 -2.85
C SER A 55 -24.39 9.37 -2.70
N PHE A 56 -23.30 8.61 -2.64
CA PHE A 56 -21.94 9.12 -2.60
C PHE A 56 -21.21 8.73 -3.88
N ARG A 57 -20.35 9.63 -4.37
CA ARG A 57 -19.46 9.35 -5.51
C ARG A 57 -18.49 8.24 -5.13
N GLY A 58 -18.41 7.21 -5.96
CA GLY A 58 -17.37 6.19 -5.89
C GLY A 58 -16.20 6.51 -6.82
N ASP A 59 -15.24 5.59 -6.93
CA ASP A 59 -14.01 5.78 -7.71
C ASP A 59 -14.18 5.39 -9.19
N ASN A 60 -15.27 4.68 -9.53
CA ASN A 60 -15.60 4.28 -10.90
C ASN A 60 -14.45 3.58 -11.65
N ARG A 61 -13.77 2.64 -10.99
CA ARG A 61 -12.64 1.91 -11.54
C ARG A 61 -12.68 0.42 -11.18
N GLY A 62 -11.93 -0.38 -11.93
CA GLY A 62 -11.62 -1.77 -11.57
C GLY A 62 -10.30 -1.89 -10.81
N PHE A 63 -9.94 -3.13 -10.47
CA PHE A 63 -8.61 -3.49 -10.00
C PHE A 63 -7.53 -3.08 -11.02
N SER A 64 -6.37 -2.66 -10.53
CA SER A 64 -5.30 -2.17 -11.40
C SER A 64 -3.93 -2.37 -10.76
N SER A 65 -2.94 -2.76 -11.57
CA SER A 65 -1.52 -2.76 -11.19
C SER A 65 -0.86 -1.39 -11.30
N ASP A 66 -1.55 -0.41 -11.91
CA ASP A 66 -1.06 0.97 -11.97
C ASP A 66 -1.07 1.59 -10.57
N MET A 67 0.11 1.75 -9.96
CA MET A 67 0.30 2.22 -8.59
C MET A 67 0.07 3.73 -8.43
N LYS A 68 -0.90 4.29 -9.15
CA LYS A 68 -1.27 5.70 -9.06
C LYS A 68 -1.73 6.03 -7.65
N THR A 69 -1.10 7.03 -7.06
CA THR A 69 -1.52 7.63 -5.79
C THR A 69 -2.50 8.77 -6.06
N GLY A 70 -3.34 9.10 -5.06
CA GLY A 70 -4.28 10.21 -5.15
C GLY A 70 -5.70 9.86 -4.72
N ALA A 71 -6.42 10.89 -4.27
CA ALA A 71 -7.81 10.82 -3.80
C ALA A 71 -8.82 10.59 -4.93
N GLU A 72 -8.41 10.74 -6.18
CA GLU A 72 -9.16 10.49 -7.39
C GLU A 72 -9.16 9.01 -7.81
N HIS A 73 -8.26 8.21 -7.25
CA HIS A 73 -8.08 6.80 -7.60
C HIS A 73 -8.54 5.84 -6.51
N SER A 74 -8.69 6.30 -5.27
CA SER A 74 -9.09 5.43 -4.15
C SER A 74 -9.73 6.24 -3.03
N ARG A 75 -10.51 5.56 -2.18
CA ARG A 75 -10.99 6.13 -0.92
C ARG A 75 -9.84 6.25 0.07
N VAL A 76 -8.93 5.28 0.06
CA VAL A 76 -7.72 5.25 0.88
C VAL A 76 -6.61 4.60 0.07
N SER A 77 -5.42 5.19 0.08
CA SER A 77 -4.20 4.60 -0.48
C SER A 77 -3.06 4.75 0.51
N VAL A 78 -2.41 3.65 0.82
CA VAL A 78 -1.23 3.57 1.68
C VAL A 78 -0.09 2.98 0.87
N THR A 79 0.94 3.78 0.61
CA THR A 79 2.16 3.32 -0.07
C THR A 79 3.32 3.27 0.91
N VAL A 80 4.02 2.14 0.95
CA VAL A 80 5.23 1.95 1.77
C VAL A 80 6.34 1.34 0.93
N ARG A 81 7.56 1.77 1.18
CA ARG A 81 8.76 1.19 0.58
C ARG A 81 9.50 0.41 1.64
N ILE A 82 9.90 -0.81 1.30
CA ILE A 82 10.65 -1.68 2.21
C ILE A 82 11.98 -2.12 1.61
N GLU A 83 12.91 -2.45 2.49
CA GLU A 83 14.20 -3.07 2.21
C GLU A 83 14.16 -4.50 2.78
N THR A 84 14.39 -5.52 1.95
CA THR A 84 14.39 -6.92 2.40
C THR A 84 15.77 -7.42 2.83
N ASP A 85 16.86 -6.71 2.51
CA ASP A 85 18.20 -7.05 2.99
C ASP A 85 18.47 -6.47 4.40
N PRO A 86 18.64 -7.31 5.45
CA PRO A 86 18.94 -6.83 6.80
C PRO A 86 20.29 -6.08 6.92
N ALA A 87 21.21 -6.25 5.96
CA ALA A 87 22.47 -5.51 5.93
C ALA A 87 22.30 -4.09 5.37
N LYS A 88 21.21 -3.82 4.65
CA LYS A 88 20.88 -2.52 4.09
C LYS A 88 20.01 -1.71 5.06
N ASN A 89 19.85 -0.42 4.75
CA ASN A 89 19.05 0.54 5.54
C ASN A 89 19.28 0.51 7.07
N HIS A 90 20.50 0.20 7.51
CA HIS A 90 20.85 0.07 8.93
C HIS A 90 20.01 -0.97 9.69
N GLY A 91 19.54 -2.02 9.01
CA GLY A 91 18.68 -3.07 9.57
C GLY A 91 17.22 -2.63 9.80
N ASN A 92 16.83 -1.44 9.32
CA ASN A 92 15.44 -1.01 9.33
C ASN A 92 14.75 -1.47 8.03
N PRO A 93 13.68 -2.27 8.08
CA PRO A 93 13.00 -2.71 6.88
C PRO A 93 12.19 -1.60 6.20
N MET A 94 11.83 -0.49 6.87
CA MET A 94 11.06 0.59 6.23
C MET A 94 11.96 1.69 5.67
N ILE A 95 11.79 2.00 4.39
CA ILE A 95 12.50 3.08 3.69
C ILE A 95 11.64 4.34 3.71
N GLY A 96 12.13 5.37 4.41
CA GLY A 96 11.43 6.65 4.50
C GLY A 96 10.14 6.58 5.32
N LYS A 97 9.18 7.44 4.99
CA LYS A 97 7.86 7.47 5.62
C LYS A 97 6.82 6.90 4.64
N PRO A 98 5.81 6.17 5.14
CA PRO A 98 4.66 5.81 4.32
C PRO A 98 3.98 7.04 3.74
N GLU A 99 3.55 6.95 2.49
CA GLU A 99 2.65 7.92 1.87
C GLU A 99 1.20 7.48 2.12
N VAL A 100 0.40 8.38 2.69
CA VAL A 100 -1.00 8.11 3.02
C VAL A 100 -1.87 9.14 2.34
N ASN A 101 -2.78 8.67 1.49
CA ASN A 101 -3.77 9.48 0.82
C ASN A 101 -5.17 9.05 1.26
N VAL A 102 -5.93 9.97 1.85
CA VAL A 102 -7.32 9.74 2.25
C VAL A 102 -8.22 10.60 1.39
N GLY A 103 -9.13 9.94 0.67
CA GLY A 103 -10.03 10.58 -0.28
C GLY A 103 -11.11 11.43 0.38
N THR A 104 -11.58 12.43 -0.36
CA THR A 104 -12.78 13.20 -0.01
C THR A 104 -14.03 12.41 -0.40
N THR A 105 -15.00 12.40 0.51
CA THR A 105 -16.35 11.93 0.20
C THR A 105 -17.12 13.06 -0.49
N HIS A 106 -17.72 12.78 -1.65
CA HIS A 106 -18.65 13.69 -2.32
C HIS A 106 -20.07 13.17 -2.14
N PHE A 107 -20.94 14.01 -1.56
CA PHE A 107 -22.35 13.68 -1.35
C PHE A 107 -23.22 14.21 -2.49
N ASN A 108 -23.82 13.33 -3.28
CA ASN A 108 -24.50 13.69 -4.52
C ASN A 108 -25.77 14.52 -4.31
N LEU A 109 -26.41 14.42 -3.15
CA LEU A 109 -27.61 15.21 -2.84
C LEU A 109 -27.30 16.71 -2.79
N THR A 110 -26.15 17.07 -2.20
CA THR A 110 -25.79 18.46 -1.89
C THR A 110 -24.59 18.97 -2.69
N GLY A 111 -23.90 18.09 -3.43
CA GLY A 111 -22.63 18.40 -4.10
C GLY A 111 -21.49 18.70 -3.13
N SER A 112 -21.67 18.43 -1.83
CA SER A 112 -20.68 18.78 -0.81
C SER A 112 -19.55 17.76 -0.77
N GLU A 113 -18.32 18.26 -0.60
CA GLU A 113 -17.14 17.43 -0.40
C GLU A 113 -16.58 17.59 1.02
N LYS A 114 -16.25 16.48 1.67
CA LYS A 114 -15.58 16.47 2.98
C LYS A 114 -14.56 15.34 3.05
N PRO A 115 -13.37 15.57 3.64
CA PRO A 115 -12.39 14.51 3.84
C PRO A 115 -12.95 13.43 4.77
N SER A 116 -12.63 12.18 4.47
CA SER A 116 -12.91 11.08 5.39
C SER A 116 -12.11 11.27 6.68
N THR A 117 -12.70 10.87 7.80
CA THR A 117 -12.10 11.06 9.14
C THR A 117 -12.08 9.72 9.87
N GLY A 118 -11.45 9.66 11.04
CA GLY A 118 -11.22 8.42 11.80
C GLY A 118 -12.46 7.57 12.16
N PRO A 119 -12.30 6.64 13.12
CA PRO A 119 -11.56 6.85 14.37
C PRO A 119 -10.05 6.61 14.32
N GLN A 120 -9.51 5.98 13.27
CA GLN A 120 -8.08 5.70 13.14
C GLN A 120 -7.60 6.04 11.73
N MET A 121 -6.76 7.07 11.62
CA MET A 121 -6.05 7.36 10.37
C MET A 121 -5.05 6.24 10.08
N PRO A 122 -4.72 5.96 8.80
CA PRO A 122 -3.82 4.88 8.46
C PRO A 122 -2.48 4.96 9.21
N GLN A 123 -2.12 3.86 9.85
CA GLN A 123 -0.85 3.66 10.53
C GLN A 123 -0.14 2.49 9.88
N VAL A 124 1.17 2.61 9.72
CA VAL A 124 2.01 1.57 9.12
C VAL A 124 3.20 1.30 10.02
N THR A 125 3.48 0.03 10.24
CA THR A 125 4.72 -0.44 10.87
C THR A 125 5.37 -1.48 9.97
N ALA A 126 6.69 -1.59 10.04
CA ALA A 126 7.42 -2.66 9.37
C ALA A 126 8.46 -3.25 10.33
N THR A 127 8.58 -4.57 10.30
CA THR A 127 9.55 -5.34 11.09
C THR A 127 10.16 -6.41 10.22
N GLN A 128 11.33 -6.91 10.61
CA GLN A 128 11.97 -8.03 9.93
C GLN A 128 12.10 -9.19 10.90
N ASP A 129 11.70 -10.38 10.46
CA ASP A 129 11.79 -11.59 11.28
C ASP A 129 13.19 -12.23 11.19
N LYS A 130 13.41 -13.27 12.01
CA LYS A 130 14.70 -13.99 12.05
C LYS A 130 15.02 -14.76 10.76
N SER A 131 14.02 -15.01 9.92
CA SER A 131 14.16 -15.66 8.63
C SER A 131 14.44 -14.66 7.51
N GLY A 132 14.55 -13.37 7.82
CA GLY A 132 14.79 -12.29 6.86
C GLY A 132 13.51 -11.75 6.19
N ASN A 133 12.33 -12.27 6.51
CA ASN A 133 11.10 -11.78 5.91
C ASN A 133 10.71 -10.43 6.52
N VAL A 134 10.28 -9.51 5.66
CA VAL A 134 9.75 -8.22 6.08
C VAL A 134 8.25 -8.35 6.29
N ASN A 135 7.78 -7.94 7.46
CA ASN A 135 6.38 -7.91 7.84
C ASN A 135 5.93 -6.46 8.01
N VAL A 136 5.04 -6.01 7.13
CA VAL A 136 4.39 -4.70 7.18
C VAL A 136 3.00 -4.87 7.76
N ASN A 137 2.65 -4.10 8.79
CA ASN A 137 1.28 -4.05 9.31
C ASN A 137 0.66 -2.69 8.97
N ILE A 138 -0.53 -2.71 8.35
CA ILE A 138 -1.32 -1.52 8.01
C ILE A 138 -2.63 -1.58 8.80
N GLN A 139 -2.88 -0.54 9.60
CA GLN A 139 -4.11 -0.40 10.38
C GLN A 139 -4.82 0.91 10.06
N GLU A 140 -6.11 0.84 9.79
CA GLU A 140 -6.96 2.00 9.53
C GLU A 140 -8.43 1.76 9.90
N SER A 141 -9.13 2.85 10.18
CA SER A 141 -10.58 2.87 10.36
C SER A 141 -11.10 4.26 10.01
N LEU A 142 -11.64 4.42 8.81
CA LEU A 142 -12.07 5.68 8.23
C LEU A 142 -13.57 5.70 7.97
N ARG A 143 -14.25 6.74 8.45
CA ARG A 143 -15.69 6.94 8.35
C ARG A 143 -16.04 7.95 7.26
N ASN A 144 -17.20 7.73 6.64
CA ASN A 144 -17.89 8.74 5.84
C ASN A 144 -18.33 9.93 6.73
N PRO A 145 -17.85 11.16 6.45
CA PRO A 145 -18.09 12.35 7.28
C PRO A 145 -19.53 12.88 7.21
N PHE A 146 -20.36 12.36 6.30
CA PHE A 146 -21.77 12.72 6.17
C PHE A 146 -22.71 11.73 6.88
N THR A 147 -22.16 10.66 7.47
CA THR A 147 -22.94 9.64 8.18
C THR A 147 -22.76 9.77 9.69
N PRO A 148 -23.78 9.43 10.50
CA PRO A 148 -23.65 9.38 11.94
C PRO A 148 -22.51 8.44 12.39
N PRO A 149 -21.86 8.71 13.55
CA PRO A 149 -20.99 7.73 14.19
C PRO A 149 -21.69 6.37 14.34
N GLY A 150 -20.95 5.27 14.10
CA GLY A 150 -21.50 3.90 14.17
C GLY A 150 -22.05 3.35 12.84
N SER A 151 -22.11 4.15 11.78
CA SER A 151 -22.59 3.72 10.44
C SER A 151 -21.63 2.78 9.68
N GLY A 152 -20.58 2.27 10.34
CA GLY A 152 -19.50 1.50 9.72
C GLY A 152 -18.31 2.37 9.30
N SER A 153 -17.21 1.71 8.96
CA SER A 153 -15.98 2.34 8.47
C SER A 153 -15.30 1.46 7.43
N ILE A 154 -14.52 2.10 6.56
CA ILE A 154 -13.47 1.42 5.81
C ILE A 154 -12.42 1.05 6.83
N LYS A 155 -12.21 -0.25 7.07
CA LYS A 155 -11.34 -0.73 8.13
C LYS A 155 -10.38 -1.79 7.60
N ALA A 156 -9.12 -1.71 7.99
CA ALA A 156 -8.15 -2.77 7.79
C ALA A 156 -7.25 -2.92 9.02
N ASP A 157 -6.84 -4.15 9.27
CA ASP A 157 -5.68 -4.53 10.09
C ASP A 157 -5.01 -5.70 9.36
N VAL A 158 -4.19 -5.35 8.37
CA VAL A 158 -3.58 -6.33 7.46
C VAL A 158 -2.08 -6.42 7.69
N ASN A 159 -1.60 -7.65 7.69
CA ASN A 159 -0.18 -7.97 7.64
C ASN A 159 0.19 -8.34 6.20
N ILE A 160 1.26 -7.72 5.71
CA ILE A 160 1.83 -7.96 4.41
C ILE A 160 3.24 -8.47 4.64
N THR A 161 3.48 -9.73 4.30
CA THR A 161 4.80 -10.37 4.43
C THR A 161 5.45 -10.44 3.06
N VAL A 162 6.69 -10.01 2.95
CA VAL A 162 7.54 -10.18 1.76
C VAL A 162 8.74 -11.00 2.17
N ASN A 163 9.06 -12.07 1.43
CA ASN A 163 10.21 -12.90 1.76
C ASN A 163 11.53 -12.15 1.52
N GLN A 164 12.61 -12.60 2.15
CA GLN A 164 13.93 -11.95 2.05
C GLN A 164 14.38 -11.73 0.60
N ASP A 165 14.09 -12.67 -0.29
CA ASP A 165 14.47 -12.60 -1.70
C ASP A 165 13.53 -11.74 -2.57
N ALA A 166 12.49 -11.12 -1.98
CA ALA A 166 11.49 -10.31 -2.67
C ALA A 166 10.82 -11.00 -3.88
N THR A 167 10.71 -12.33 -3.83
CA THR A 167 10.10 -13.16 -4.88
C THR A 167 8.68 -13.58 -4.56
N LYS A 168 8.24 -13.43 -3.30
CA LYS A 168 6.93 -13.84 -2.82
C LYS A 168 6.41 -12.83 -1.81
N ALA A 169 5.11 -12.58 -1.88
CA ALA A 169 4.40 -11.83 -0.87
C ALA A 169 3.11 -12.54 -0.43
N GLU A 170 2.68 -12.22 0.78
CA GLU A 170 1.43 -12.66 1.37
C GLU A 170 0.72 -11.45 1.99
N VAL A 171 -0.59 -11.34 1.79
CA VAL A 171 -1.45 -10.36 2.43
C VAL A 171 -2.49 -11.11 3.25
N SER A 172 -2.48 -10.93 4.56
CA SER A 172 -3.42 -11.58 5.46
C SER A 172 -3.95 -10.67 6.56
N GLY A 173 -5.17 -10.93 7.02
CA GLY A 173 -5.80 -10.20 8.12
C GLY A 173 -7.19 -9.67 7.78
N PRO A 174 -7.88 -9.06 8.76
CA PRO A 174 -9.21 -8.51 8.56
C PRO A 174 -9.21 -7.19 7.77
N ILE A 175 -10.10 -7.12 6.79
CA ILE A 175 -10.56 -5.90 6.12
C ILE A 175 -12.08 -5.77 6.30
N SER A 176 -12.66 -4.59 6.15
CA SER A 176 -14.12 -4.45 6.07
C SER A 176 -14.62 -5.09 4.76
N SER A 177 -15.77 -5.77 4.80
CA SER A 177 -16.39 -6.39 3.61
C SER A 177 -16.88 -5.37 2.57
N SER A 178 -16.71 -4.07 2.83
CA SER A 178 -16.80 -2.98 1.87
C SER A 178 -15.77 -1.91 2.21
N PRO A 179 -15.18 -1.23 1.23
CA PRO A 179 -15.44 -1.32 -0.21
C PRO A 179 -14.60 -2.46 -0.85
N SER A 180 -14.12 -2.27 -2.07
CA SER A 180 -13.16 -3.19 -2.69
C SER A 180 -11.74 -2.90 -2.18
N TRP A 181 -10.92 -3.94 -2.11
CA TRP A 181 -9.56 -3.87 -1.58
C TRP A 181 -8.57 -4.53 -2.52
N GLU A 182 -7.41 -3.92 -2.71
CA GLU A 182 -6.30 -4.48 -3.46
C GLU A 182 -4.96 -4.14 -2.80
N ALA A 183 -3.98 -5.00 -3.05
CA ALA A 183 -2.58 -4.70 -2.80
C ALA A 183 -1.82 -4.73 -4.13
N ASN A 184 -0.86 -3.83 -4.29
CA ASN A 184 0.06 -3.80 -5.42
C ASN A 184 1.49 -3.89 -4.90
N PHE A 185 2.31 -4.65 -5.60
CA PHE A 185 3.71 -4.86 -5.27
C PHE A 185 4.56 -4.49 -6.47
N SER A 186 5.61 -3.70 -6.26
CA SER A 186 6.59 -3.40 -7.29
C SER A 186 7.98 -3.56 -6.71
N VAL A 187 8.68 -4.55 -7.22
CA VAL A 187 10.12 -4.76 -7.04
C VAL A 187 10.84 -3.65 -7.85
N ASP A 188 11.95 -3.10 -7.36
CA ASP A 188 12.59 -1.94 -8.01
C ASP A 188 13.00 -2.26 -9.45
N GLY A 189 12.67 -1.36 -10.39
CA GLY A 189 12.82 -1.60 -11.83
C GLY A 189 11.86 -2.65 -12.43
N GLY A 190 11.16 -3.44 -11.63
CA GLY A 190 10.20 -4.46 -12.06
C GLY A 190 8.81 -3.91 -12.42
N ALA A 191 7.99 -4.75 -13.04
CA ALA A 191 6.58 -4.45 -13.26
C ALA A 191 5.78 -4.56 -11.95
N SER A 192 4.73 -3.77 -11.81
CA SER A 192 3.84 -3.87 -10.64
C SER A 192 2.88 -5.05 -10.77
N GLN A 193 2.76 -5.84 -9.71
CA GLN A 193 1.85 -6.98 -9.58
C GLN A 193 0.65 -6.60 -8.72
N ASN A 194 -0.56 -6.73 -9.28
CA ASN A 194 -1.81 -6.52 -8.54
C ASN A 194 -2.28 -7.81 -7.85
N VAL A 195 -2.83 -7.64 -6.65
CA VAL A 195 -3.47 -8.67 -5.86
C VAL A 195 -4.85 -8.15 -5.43
N PRO A 196 -5.92 -8.52 -6.17
CA PRO A 196 -7.28 -8.28 -5.71
C PRO A 196 -7.54 -9.02 -4.40
N LEU A 197 -7.88 -8.30 -3.34
CA LEU A 197 -8.14 -8.89 -2.02
C LEU A 197 -9.64 -9.16 -1.82
N GLN A 198 -10.49 -8.25 -2.30
CA GLN A 198 -11.94 -8.35 -2.21
C GLN A 198 -12.64 -7.40 -3.18
N SER A 199 -13.77 -7.84 -3.74
CA SER A 199 -14.74 -6.95 -4.41
C SER A 199 -15.87 -6.54 -3.47
N GLU A 200 -16.33 -5.30 -3.59
CA GLU A 200 -17.49 -4.81 -2.86
C GLU A 200 -18.80 -5.52 -3.25
N PRO A 201 -19.80 -5.60 -2.34
CA PRO A 201 -21.11 -6.13 -2.65
C PRO A 201 -21.81 -5.34 -3.77
N SER A 202 -22.57 -6.04 -4.61
CA SER A 202 -23.28 -5.42 -5.75
C SER A 202 -24.43 -4.49 -5.32
N GLY A 203 -25.12 -4.79 -4.22
CA GLY A 203 -26.23 -3.98 -3.71
C GLY A 203 -25.85 -2.94 -2.65
N THR A 204 -26.55 -1.80 -2.63
CA THR A 204 -26.35 -0.70 -1.65
C THR A 204 -26.49 -1.18 -0.20
N PHE A 205 -27.48 -2.02 0.09
CA PHE A 205 -27.67 -2.57 1.44
C PHE A 205 -26.49 -3.46 1.85
N GLY A 206 -26.03 -4.32 0.93
CA GLY A 206 -24.85 -5.16 1.15
C GLY A 206 -23.60 -4.32 1.39
N PHE A 207 -23.43 -3.22 0.66
CA PHE A 207 -22.31 -2.30 0.87
C PHE A 207 -22.33 -1.68 2.28
N ALA A 208 -23.50 -1.20 2.73
CA ALA A 208 -23.63 -0.61 4.05
C ALA A 208 -23.36 -1.61 5.19
N LEU A 209 -23.88 -2.84 5.07
CA LEU A 209 -23.54 -3.93 6.00
C LEU A 209 -22.05 -4.28 5.94
N GLY A 210 -21.45 -4.26 4.75
CA GLY A 210 -20.06 -4.59 4.55
C GLY A 210 -19.08 -3.63 5.24
N LEU A 211 -19.48 -2.38 5.48
CA LEU A 211 -18.69 -1.43 6.29
C LEU A 211 -18.69 -1.77 7.79
N GLN A 212 -19.54 -2.70 8.23
CA GLN A 212 -19.66 -3.12 9.63
C GLN A 212 -19.15 -4.56 9.85
N THR A 213 -19.02 -5.35 8.79
CA THR A 213 -18.57 -6.74 8.87
C THR A 213 -17.11 -6.87 8.46
N PRO A 214 -16.27 -7.56 9.24
CA PRO A 214 -14.94 -7.92 8.79
C PRO A 214 -15.00 -9.10 7.80
N ASN A 215 -14.06 -9.13 6.87
CA ASN A 215 -13.70 -10.26 6.04
C ASN A 215 -12.20 -10.52 6.20
N ASN A 216 -11.81 -11.76 6.48
CA ASN A 216 -10.40 -12.11 6.57
C ASN A 216 -9.88 -12.44 5.16
N VAL A 217 -8.80 -11.78 4.77
CA VAL A 217 -8.07 -12.12 3.55
C VAL A 217 -6.84 -12.95 3.91
N ASP A 218 -6.45 -13.79 2.97
CA ASP A 218 -5.21 -14.57 2.95
C ASP A 218 -4.89 -14.82 1.47
N GLN A 219 -4.03 -13.99 0.91
CA GLN A 219 -3.66 -14.02 -0.51
C GLN A 219 -2.14 -14.10 -0.63
N LYS A 220 -1.67 -15.01 -1.48
CA LYS A 220 -0.25 -15.21 -1.76
C LYS A 220 0.01 -14.88 -3.22
N VAL A 221 1.15 -14.27 -3.49
CA VAL A 221 1.53 -13.85 -4.83
C VAL A 221 3.02 -14.06 -5.05
N ASP A 222 3.36 -14.52 -6.25
CA ASP A 222 4.75 -14.49 -6.73
C ASP A 222 5.02 -13.10 -7.29
N LEU A 223 6.12 -12.49 -6.85
CA LEU A 223 6.55 -11.18 -7.29
C LEU A 223 7.39 -11.31 -8.57
N PRO A 224 7.21 -10.40 -9.54
CA PRO A 224 7.99 -10.42 -10.76
C PRO A 224 9.48 -10.19 -10.45
N PRO A 225 10.39 -10.89 -11.13
CA PRO A 225 11.82 -10.66 -10.95
C PRO A 225 12.19 -9.24 -11.42
N PRO A 226 13.31 -8.68 -10.91
CA PRO A 226 13.87 -7.46 -11.46
C PRO A 226 14.18 -7.60 -12.95
N PRO A 227 14.18 -6.50 -13.70
CA PRO A 227 14.67 -6.51 -15.07
C PRO A 227 16.13 -6.97 -15.11
N PRO A 228 16.55 -7.68 -16.18
CA PRO A 228 17.96 -8.01 -16.39
C PRO A 228 18.80 -6.72 -16.40
N PRO A 229 20.08 -6.78 -15.97
CA PRO A 229 21.00 -5.67 -16.19
C PRO A 229 21.05 -5.34 -17.69
N GLU A 230 20.92 -4.06 -18.07
CA GLU A 230 21.12 -3.66 -19.46
C GLU A 230 22.53 -4.07 -19.90
N GLU A 231 22.64 -4.97 -20.88
CA GLU A 231 23.92 -5.28 -21.50
C GLU A 231 24.48 -4.00 -22.13
N GLU A 232 25.62 -3.52 -21.64
CA GLU A 232 26.40 -2.49 -22.31
C GLU A 232 26.67 -2.96 -23.74
N LYS A 233 26.04 -2.29 -24.71
CA LYS A 233 26.48 -2.36 -26.10
C LYS A 233 27.87 -1.74 -26.16
N GLN A 234 28.87 -2.61 -26.17
CA GLN A 234 30.27 -2.28 -26.46
C GLN A 234 30.42 -1.65 -27.85
#